data_AF-A0A8T6VTF3-F1
#
_entry.id   AF-A0A8T6VTF3-F1
#
_cell.length_a   1.000
_cell.length_b   1.000
_cell.length_c   1.000
_cell.angle_alpha   90.00
_cell.angle_beta   90.00
_cell.angle_gamma   90.00
#
_symmetry.space_group_name_H-M   'P 1'
#
loop_
_entity.id
_entity.type
_entity.pdbx_description
1 polymer ?
#
loop_
_entity_poly.entity_id
_entity_poly.type
_entity_poly.pdbx_seq_one_letter_code
_entity_poly.pdbx_strand_id
1 'polypeptide(L)'
;MKVRVVFKNETIQTVILMAIMIAGVATFWFGLGIVLRTEYPLLAVISKSMLPTLNVGDYIVVQGVNASEIKAEKIIGDIIVFPSPGPRNSGELIVHRAIGKTRGNDGELYFQTRG
;
A
#
# COMPACT_ATOMS: atom_id res chain seq x y z
N MET A 1 -37.47 21.59 12.00
CA MET A 1 -37.06 22.97 12.36
C MET A 1 -36.03 23.04 13.52
N LYS A 2 -35.29 21.97 13.89
CA LYS A 2 -34.26 22.00 14.96
C LYS A 2 -32.81 22.03 14.46
N VAL A 3 -32.57 21.72 13.18
CA VAL A 3 -31.22 21.65 12.59
C VAL A 3 -30.49 22.99 12.70
N ARG A 4 -31.17 24.13 12.47
CA ARG A 4 -30.56 25.47 12.52
C ARG A 4 -30.11 25.93 13.92
N VAL A 5 -30.62 25.32 14.99
CA VAL A 5 -30.24 25.70 16.37
C VAL A 5 -28.94 25.02 16.79
N VAL A 6 -28.69 23.81 16.27
CA VAL A 6 -27.49 23.00 16.53
C VAL A 6 -26.23 23.68 15.96
N PHE A 7 -26.33 24.36 14.82
CA PHE A 7 -25.22 25.06 14.16
C PHE A 7 -24.84 26.43 14.76
N LYS A 8 -25.55 26.92 15.79
CA LYS A 8 -25.24 28.23 16.41
C LYS A 8 -24.28 28.13 17.62
N ASN A 9 -23.97 26.91 18.06
CA ASN A 9 -23.04 26.69 19.16
C ASN A 9 -21.64 26.44 18.59
N GLU A 10 -20.67 27.28 18.95
CA GLU A 10 -19.28 27.23 18.49
C GLU A 10 -18.62 25.87 18.76
N THR A 11 -18.96 25.25 19.89
CA THR A 11 -18.49 23.90 20.24
C THR A 11 -19.03 22.86 19.26
N ILE A 12 -20.31 22.95 18.88
CA ILE A 12 -20.93 21.99 17.97
C ILE A 12 -20.37 22.16 16.56
N GLN A 13 -20.15 23.39 16.11
CA GLN A 13 -19.53 23.65 14.81
C GLN A 13 -18.11 23.07 14.74
N THR A 14 -17.32 23.23 15.81
CA THR A 14 -15.97 22.66 15.90
C THR A 14 -16.00 21.13 15.85
N VAL A 15 -16.90 20.50 16.60
CA VAL A 15 -17.08 19.03 16.59
C VAL A 15 -17.48 18.53 15.20
N ILE A 16 -18.39 19.23 14.52
CA ILE A 16 -18.81 18.87 13.15
C ILE A 16 -17.62 18.99 12.19
N LEU A 17 -16.83 20.05 12.29
CA LEU A 17 -15.66 20.26 11.42
C LEU A 17 -14.59 19.17 11.65
N MET A 18 -14.34 18.79 12.91
CA MET A 18 -13.46 17.66 13.23
C MET A 18 -14.00 16.34 12.65
N ALA A 19 -15.30 16.07 12.81
CA ALA A 19 -15.92 14.86 12.27
C ALA A 19 -15.80 14.80 10.74
N ILE A 20 -15.97 15.93 10.05
CA ILE A 20 -15.77 16.02 8.60
C ILE A 20 -14.31 15.76 8.22
N MET A 21 -13.33 16.32 8.95
CA MET A 21 -11.92 16.07 8.67
C MET A 21 -11.56 14.58 8.84
N ILE A 22 -12.00 13.95 9.93
CA ILE A 22 -11.77 12.53 10.19
C ILE A 22 -12.43 11.68 9.10
N ALA A 23 -13.68 11.99 8.74
CA ALA A 23 -14.38 11.31 7.65
C ALA A 23 -13.68 11.50 6.31
N GLY A 24 -13.12 12.69 6.05
CA GLY A 24 -12.33 12.97 4.84
C GLY A 24 -11.07 12.12 4.76
N VAL A 25 -10.29 12.04 5.84
CA VAL A 25 -9.08 11.21 5.91
C VAL A 25 -9.43 9.73 5.76
N ALA A 26 -10.47 9.25 6.45
CA ALA A 26 -10.92 7.87 6.33
C ALA A 26 -11.37 7.54 4.90
N THR A 27 -12.21 8.40 4.30
CA THR A 27 -12.68 8.24 2.92
C THR A 27 -11.53 8.24 1.93
N PHE A 28 -10.53 9.10 2.13
CA PHE A 28 -9.33 9.13 1.31
C PHE A 28 -8.54 7.81 1.41
N TRP A 29 -8.30 7.32 2.63
CA TRP A 29 -7.54 6.08 2.85
C TRP A 29 -8.25 4.86 2.26
N PHE A 30 -9.53 4.65 2.58
CA PHE A 30 -10.31 3.53 2.04
C PHE A 30 -10.55 3.67 0.54
N GLY A 31 -10.78 4.89 0.04
CA GLY A 31 -10.94 5.16 -1.38
C GLY A 31 -9.69 4.78 -2.18
N LEU A 32 -8.51 5.14 -1.69
CA LEU A 32 -7.23 4.72 -2.27
C LEU A 32 -7.10 3.20 -2.30
N GLY A 33 -7.38 2.52 -1.18
CA GLY A 33 -7.26 1.06 -1.13
C GLY A 33 -8.18 0.35 -2.13
N ILE A 34 -9.40 0.85 -2.32
CA ILE A 34 -10.36 0.31 -3.31
C ILE A 34 -9.86 0.56 -4.74
N VAL A 35 -9.48 1.80 -5.06
CA VAL A 35 -9.03 2.19 -6.42
C VAL A 35 -7.76 1.44 -6.79
N LEU A 36 -6.80 1.39 -5.87
CA LEU A 36 -5.51 0.74 -6.07
C LEU A 36 -5.55 -0.77 -5.80
N ARG A 37 -6.71 -1.33 -5.44
CA ARG A 37 -6.92 -2.77 -5.20
C ARG A 37 -5.89 -3.38 -4.24
N THR A 38 -5.52 -2.64 -3.19
CA THR A 38 -4.54 -3.06 -2.17
C THR A 38 -4.94 -2.57 -0.79
N GLU A 39 -4.58 -3.31 0.25
CA GLU A 39 -4.78 -2.90 1.64
C GLU A 39 -3.78 -1.82 2.08
N TYR A 40 -2.64 -1.73 1.38
CA TYR A 40 -1.54 -0.83 1.70
C TYR A 40 -1.23 0.07 0.50
N PRO A 41 -2.11 1.05 0.18
CA PRO A 41 -1.97 1.89 -1.02
C PRO A 41 -0.76 2.82 -0.99
N LEU A 42 -0.32 3.20 0.21
CA LEU A 42 0.81 4.10 0.45
C LEU A 42 1.73 3.48 1.49
N LEU A 43 3.01 3.31 1.16
CA LEU A 43 4.01 2.74 2.04
C LEU A 43 5.29 3.59 2.05
N ALA A 44 5.95 3.65 3.21
CA ALA A 44 7.29 4.22 3.32
C ALA A 44 8.34 3.10 3.25
N VAL A 45 9.41 3.30 2.48
CA VAL A 45 10.52 2.36 2.37
C VAL A 45 11.38 2.46 3.62
N ILE A 46 11.48 1.36 4.37
CA ILE A 46 12.18 1.31 5.67
C ILE A 46 13.59 0.70 5.61
N SER A 47 13.95 0.04 4.51
CA SER A 47 15.22 -0.68 4.38
C SER A 47 16.05 -0.19 3.21
N LYS A 48 17.36 -0.44 3.28
CA LYS A 48 18.34 -0.07 2.25
C LYS A 48 18.48 -1.12 1.14
N SER A 49 17.68 -2.20 1.15
CA SER A 49 17.87 -3.31 0.21
C SER A 49 17.72 -2.85 -1.24
N MET A 50 16.78 -1.94 -1.50
CA MET A 50 16.44 -1.43 -2.83
C MET A 50 17.35 -0.31 -3.36
N LEU A 51 18.45 0.02 -2.68
CA LEU A 51 19.39 1.02 -3.17
C LEU A 51 20.07 0.53 -4.47
N PRO A 52 20.29 1.42 -5.47
CA PRO A 52 20.02 2.87 -5.46
C PRO A 52 18.63 3.24 -5.99
N THR A 53 17.74 2.28 -6.26
CA THR A 53 16.44 2.53 -6.90
C THR A 53 15.46 3.22 -5.94
N LEU A 54 15.40 2.78 -4.69
CA LEU A 54 14.56 3.37 -3.64
C LEU A 54 15.42 3.64 -2.40
N ASN A 55 15.29 4.84 -1.85
CA ASN A 55 15.94 5.26 -0.62
C ASN A 55 15.05 5.02 0.60
N VAL A 56 15.69 4.93 1.76
CA VAL A 56 14.96 4.91 3.04
C VAL A 56 14.22 6.23 3.21
N GLY A 57 12.92 6.16 3.49
CA GLY A 57 12.03 7.31 3.61
C GLY A 57 11.27 7.67 2.34
N ASP A 58 11.57 7.04 1.20
CA ASP A 58 10.77 7.21 -0.01
C ASP A 58 9.35 6.67 0.22
N TYR A 59 8.35 7.40 -0.26
CA TYR A 59 6.97 6.95 -0.29
C TYR A 59 6.65 6.34 -1.64
N ILE A 60 6.08 5.14 -1.62
CA ILE A 60 5.63 4.42 -2.81
C ILE A 60 4.11 4.29 -2.80
N VAL A 61 3.53 4.36 -4.00
CA VAL A 61 2.13 4.02 -4.25
C VAL A 61 2.08 2.59 -4.75
N VAL A 62 1.27 1.74 -4.10
CA VAL A 62 1.17 0.33 -4.43
C VAL A 62 -0.13 0.07 -5.16
N GLN A 63 -0.08 -0.69 -6.25
CA GLN A 63 -1.24 -1.14 -7.01
C GLN A 63 -1.33 -2.67 -6.92
N GLY A 64 -2.49 -3.18 -6.53
CA GLY A 64 -2.82 -4.59 -6.65
C GLY A 64 -3.04 -4.98 -8.10
N VAL A 65 -2.30 -6.00 -8.54
CA VAL A 65 -2.33 -6.58 -9.89
C VAL A 65 -2.40 -8.10 -9.80
N ASN A 66 -2.84 -8.77 -10.86
CA ASN A 66 -2.73 -10.23 -10.90
C ASN A 66 -1.26 -10.63 -11.05
N ALA A 67 -0.85 -11.73 -10.40
CA ALA A 67 0.53 -12.21 -10.47
C ALA A 67 1.00 -12.50 -11.90
N SER A 68 0.10 -12.87 -12.81
CA SER A 68 0.41 -13.10 -14.23
C SER A 68 0.94 -11.85 -14.94
N GLU A 69 0.46 -10.66 -14.55
CA GLU A 69 0.79 -9.36 -15.15
C GLU A 69 2.17 -8.84 -14.73
N ILE A 70 2.72 -9.37 -13.64
CA ILE A 70 4.03 -8.96 -13.11
C ILE A 70 5.13 -9.35 -14.09
N LYS A 71 5.93 -8.36 -14.49
CA LYS A 71 7.15 -8.53 -15.28
C LYS A 71 8.29 -8.90 -14.35
N ALA A 72 8.92 -10.04 -14.60
CA ALA A 72 10.00 -10.55 -13.78
C ALA A 72 11.24 -10.75 -14.64
N GLU A 73 12.07 -9.71 -14.69
CA GLU A 73 13.29 -9.64 -15.49
C GLU A 73 14.38 -8.97 -14.67
N LYS A 74 15.62 -9.46 -14.78
CA LYS A 74 16.72 -9.08 -13.87
C LYS A 74 16.97 -7.57 -13.76
N ILE A 75 16.77 -6.82 -14.84
CA ILE A 75 17.07 -5.38 -14.92
C ILE A 75 15.79 -4.53 -14.96
N ILE A 76 14.79 -4.97 -15.72
CA ILE A 76 13.57 -4.19 -16.02
C ILE A 76 12.29 -4.78 -15.40
N GLY A 77 12.43 -5.77 -14.51
CA GLY A 77 11.30 -6.33 -13.80
C GLY A 77 10.67 -5.34 -12.83
N ASP A 78 9.41 -5.60 -12.49
CA ASP A 78 8.60 -4.74 -11.64
C ASP A 78 9.08 -4.81 -10.18
N ILE A 79 8.87 -3.73 -9.43
CA ILE A 79 9.07 -3.70 -7.98
C ILE A 79 7.76 -4.13 -7.34
N ILE A 80 7.82 -5.21 -6.56
CA ILE A 80 6.64 -5.82 -5.96
C ILE A 80 6.71 -5.76 -4.44
N VAL A 81 5.53 -5.64 -3.82
CA VAL A 81 5.36 -5.62 -2.38
C VAL A 81 4.67 -6.92 -1.96
N PHE A 82 5.27 -7.66 -1.02
CA PHE A 82 4.73 -8.94 -0.56
C PHE A 82 5.04 -9.18 0.92
N PRO A 83 4.21 -9.96 1.64
CA PRO A 83 4.50 -10.33 3.02
C PRO A 83 5.80 -11.13 3.14
N SER A 84 6.56 -10.91 4.20
CA SER A 84 7.78 -11.66 4.47
C SER A 84 7.49 -13.17 4.60
N PRO A 85 8.20 -14.04 3.85
CA PRO A 85 7.98 -15.48 3.89
C PRO A 85 8.57 -16.15 5.15
N GLY A 86 9.39 -15.43 5.93
CA GLY A 86 10.09 -15.98 7.08
C GLY A 86 9.28 -15.88 8.38
N PRO A 87 9.29 -16.91 9.25
CA PRO A 87 8.52 -16.92 10.50
C PRO A 87 8.99 -15.87 11.52
N ARG A 88 10.22 -15.34 11.39
CA ARG A 88 10.74 -14.28 12.29
C ARG A 88 10.17 -12.89 12.00
N ASN A 89 9.70 -12.67 10.77
CA ASN A 89 9.25 -11.36 10.29
C ASN A 89 7.81 -11.44 9.76
N SER A 90 7.02 -12.39 10.27
CA SER A 90 5.63 -12.58 9.86
C SER A 90 4.83 -11.30 10.13
N GLY A 91 4.38 -10.63 9.06
CA GLY A 91 3.66 -9.36 9.12
C GLY A 91 4.41 -8.16 8.52
N GLU A 92 5.72 -8.27 8.26
CA GLU A 92 6.45 -7.23 7.53
C GLU A 92 6.23 -7.33 6.03
N LEU A 93 6.10 -6.18 5.37
CA LEU A 93 6.05 -6.10 3.90
C LEU A 93 7.46 -5.89 3.35
N ILE A 94 7.83 -6.72 2.37
CA ILE A 94 9.09 -6.64 1.64
C ILE A 94 8.82 -5.98 0.30
N VAL A 95 9.64 -5.00 -0.05
CA VAL A 95 9.63 -4.32 -1.35
C VAL A 95 10.88 -4.73 -2.10
N HIS A 96 10.77 -5.57 -3.13
CA HIS A 96 11.90 -6.02 -3.95
C HIS A 96 11.56 -6.03 -5.44
N ARG A 97 12.58 -5.99 -6.30
CA ARG A 97 12.42 -6.19 -7.75
C ARG A 97 12.20 -7.66 -8.05
N ALA A 98 11.17 -7.98 -8.84
CA ALA A 98 10.97 -9.29 -9.43
C ALA A 98 12.01 -9.52 -10.55
N ILE A 99 12.90 -10.48 -10.37
CA ILE A 99 14.00 -10.77 -11.31
C ILE A 99 13.83 -12.07 -12.08
N GLY A 100 12.87 -12.90 -11.66
CA GLY A 100 12.49 -14.14 -12.35
C GLY A 100 11.10 -14.60 -11.94
N LYS A 101 10.40 -15.26 -12.86
CA LYS A 101 9.08 -15.85 -12.65
C LYS A 101 9.09 -17.28 -13.17
N THR A 102 8.69 -18.22 -12.33
CA THR A 102 8.55 -19.63 -12.69
C THR A 102 7.15 -20.11 -12.34
N ARG A 103 6.65 -21.10 -13.10
CA ARG A 103 5.37 -21.74 -12.79
C ARG A 103 5.66 -23.09 -12.12
N GLY A 104 5.08 -23.30 -10.95
CA GLY A 104 5.16 -24.57 -10.24
C GLY A 104 4.32 -25.65 -10.89
N ASN A 105 4.53 -26.90 -10.45
CA ASN A 105 3.75 -28.05 -10.89
C ASN A 105 2.29 -28.00 -10.39
N ASP A 106 2.03 -27.20 -9.36
CA ASP A 106 0.73 -26.86 -8.80
C ASP A 106 -0.02 -25.77 -9.60
N GLY A 107 0.64 -25.17 -10.60
CA GLY A 107 0.09 -24.08 -11.40
C GLY A 107 0.32 -22.68 -10.82
N GLU A 108 0.86 -22.59 -9.61
CA GLU A 108 1.17 -21.34 -8.90
C GLU A 108 2.38 -20.63 -9.51
N LEU A 109 2.42 -19.31 -9.35
CA LEU A 109 3.53 -18.48 -9.83
C LEU A 109 4.49 -18.17 -8.69
N TYR A 110 5.75 -18.54 -8.90
CA TYR A 110 6.84 -18.25 -7.98
C TYR A 110 7.70 -17.13 -8.53
N PHE A 111 8.06 -16.20 -7.66
CA PHE A 111 8.90 -15.05 -8.00
C PHE A 111 10.24 -15.16 -7.30
N GLN A 112 11.31 -15.00 -8.07
CA GLN A 112 12.60 -14.66 -7.51
C GLN A 112 12.70 -13.15 -7.41
N THR A 113 13.02 -12.64 -6.23
CA THR A 113 13.10 -11.20 -5.97
C THR A 113 14.48 -10.79 -5.48
N ARG A 114 14.82 -9.52 -5.69
CA ARG A 114 16.08 -8.92 -5.24
C ARG A 114 15.87 -7.46 -4.83
N GLY A 115 16.40 -7.11 -3.66
CA GLY A 115 16.66 -5.73 -3.26
C GLY A 115 17.79 -5.14 -4.08
#